data_AF-A0AAU7CY34-F1
#
_entry.id   AF-A0AAU7CY34-F1
#
_cell.length_a   1.000
_cell.length_b   1.000
_cell.length_c   1.000
_cell.angle_alpha   90.00
_cell.angle_beta   90.00
_cell.angle_gamma   90.00
#
_symmetry.space_group_name_H-M   'P 1'
#
loop_
_entity.id
_entity.type
_entity.pdbx_description
1 polymer ?
#
loop_
_entity_poly.entity_id
_entity_poly.type
_entity_poly.pdbx_seq_one_letter_code
_entity_poly.pdbx_strand_id
1 'polypeptide(L)'
;MLALRILGGLLDLSLFTDLHRLPELICGFGRQLGKAPTLYPVACAPQAWAAGAVFMALQSCLGLSIDATNSEIRLHHMMLPEFLKRVEVRNLKVGNGEVDLAFERYSDSVGVNILRRKGNVTIVSIN
;
A
#
# COMPACT_ATOMS: atom_id res chain seq x y z
N MET A 1 -9.42 -4.63 8.82
CA MET A 1 -9.10 -3.21 8.56
C MET A 1 -9.55 -2.83 7.15
N LEU A 2 -10.08 -1.61 6.94
CA LEU A 2 -10.62 -1.15 5.65
C LEU A 2 -9.58 -1.16 4.52
N ALA A 3 -8.34 -0.73 4.82
CA ALA A 3 -7.25 -0.67 3.84
C ALA A 3 -6.96 -2.02 3.16
N LEU A 4 -6.98 -3.13 3.92
CA LEU A 4 -6.78 -4.48 3.40
C LEU A 4 -7.84 -4.86 2.35
N ARG A 5 -9.11 -4.52 2.64
CA ARG A 5 -10.24 -4.78 1.73
C ARG A 5 -10.15 -3.93 0.48
N ILE A 6 -9.76 -2.66 0.61
CA ILE A 6 -9.56 -1.76 -0.53
C ILE A 6 -8.42 -2.27 -1.41
N LEU A 7 -7.25 -2.55 -0.85
CA LEU A 7 -6.09 -2.99 -1.62
C LEU A 7 -6.34 -4.35 -2.30
N GLY A 8 -7.00 -5.29 -1.62
CA GLY A 8 -7.43 -6.54 -2.23
C GLY A 8 -8.46 -6.35 -3.35
N GLY A 9 -9.44 -5.47 -3.15
CA GLY A 9 -10.40 -5.13 -4.20
C GLY A 9 -9.76 -4.47 -5.43
N LEU A 10 -8.77 -3.60 -5.23
CA LEU A 10 -8.00 -2.99 -6.32
C LEU A 10 -7.18 -4.03 -7.08
N LEU A 11 -6.55 -4.98 -6.38
CA LEU A 11 -5.85 -6.10 -7.03
C LEU A 11 -6.82 -6.97 -7.83
N ASP A 12 -7.96 -7.34 -7.24
CA ASP A 12 -8.98 -8.12 -7.94
C ASP A 12 -9.46 -7.40 -9.20
N LEU A 13 -9.67 -6.08 -9.14
CA LEU A 13 -10.09 -5.27 -10.28
C LEU A 13 -9.01 -5.22 -11.37
N SER A 14 -7.73 -5.12 -11.01
CA SER A 14 -6.64 -5.05 -11.99
C SER A 14 -6.52 -6.32 -12.84
N LEU A 15 -7.05 -7.45 -12.39
CA LEU A 15 -7.13 -8.68 -13.19
C LEU A 15 -8.06 -8.56 -14.41
N PHE A 16 -8.97 -7.59 -14.41
CA PHE A 16 -9.97 -7.39 -15.47
C PHE A 16 -9.69 -6.15 -16.34
N THR A 17 -8.57 -5.46 -16.12
CA THR A 17 -8.21 -4.27 -16.90
C THR A 17 -6.97 -4.52 -17.75
N ASP A 18 -6.91 -3.87 -18.91
CA ASP A 18 -5.78 -4.00 -19.82
C ASP A 18 -4.47 -3.59 -19.16
N LEU A 19 -3.45 -4.45 -19.30
CA LEU A 19 -2.13 -4.27 -18.71
C LEU A 19 -2.14 -4.09 -17.18
N HIS A 20 -3.20 -4.55 -16.50
CA HIS A 20 -3.40 -4.41 -15.05
C HIS A 20 -3.40 -2.95 -14.56
N ARG A 21 -3.72 -2.00 -15.45
CA ARG A 21 -3.80 -0.59 -15.10
C ARG A 21 -5.16 -0.30 -14.48
N LEU A 22 -5.15 0.24 -13.27
CA LEU A 22 -6.39 0.63 -12.61
C LEU A 22 -7.11 1.71 -13.41
N PRO A 23 -8.45 1.67 -13.47
CA PRO A 23 -9.22 2.68 -14.19
C PRO A 23 -9.22 4.01 -13.43
N GLU A 24 -9.55 5.07 -14.14
CA GLU A 24 -9.73 6.41 -13.60
C GLU A 24 -10.72 6.48 -12.43
N LEU A 25 -11.80 5.71 -12.51
CA LEU A 25 -12.93 5.74 -11.59
C LEU A 25 -13.51 4.34 -11.38
N ILE A 26 -14.14 4.16 -10.22
CA ILE A 26 -14.86 2.95 -9.84
C ILE A 26 -16.27 3.37 -9.42
N CYS A 27 -17.28 2.81 -10.05
CA CYS A 27 -18.67 3.07 -9.68
C CYS A 27 -19.03 2.35 -8.37
N GLY A 28 -19.95 2.91 -7.58
CA GLY A 28 -20.38 2.36 -6.28
C GLY A 28 -21.26 1.10 -6.35
N PHE A 29 -21.19 0.33 -7.44
CA PHE A 29 -21.95 -0.91 -7.56
C PHE A 29 -21.31 -2.03 -6.74
N GLY A 30 -22.14 -2.81 -6.05
CA GLY A 30 -21.68 -3.98 -5.32
C GLY A 30 -21.15 -5.07 -6.27
N ARG A 31 -20.09 -5.77 -5.84
CA ARG A 31 -19.58 -6.95 -6.56
C ARG A 31 -20.66 -8.03 -6.63
N GLN A 32 -20.91 -8.58 -7.81
CA GLN A 32 -21.85 -9.69 -8.04
C GLN A 32 -21.08 -10.98 -8.30
N LEU A 33 -21.47 -12.06 -7.61
CA LEU A 33 -20.84 -13.38 -7.79
C LEU A 33 -21.01 -13.85 -9.25
N GLY A 34 -19.93 -14.35 -9.85
CA GLY A 34 -19.94 -14.86 -11.22
C GLY A 34 -19.97 -13.80 -12.33
N LYS A 35 -19.87 -12.50 -11.99
CA LYS A 35 -19.79 -11.41 -12.98
C LYS A 35 -18.48 -10.65 -12.89
N ALA A 36 -17.88 -10.41 -14.05
CA ALA A 36 -16.76 -9.49 -14.20
C ALA A 36 -17.22 -8.03 -13.99
N PRO A 37 -16.31 -7.11 -13.59
CA PRO A 37 -16.62 -5.69 -13.54
C PRO A 37 -16.99 -5.17 -14.93
N THR A 38 -18.02 -4.31 -14.99
CA THR A 38 -18.37 -3.61 -16.23
C THR A 38 -17.34 -2.52 -16.50
N LEU A 39 -16.56 -2.67 -17.58
CA LEU A 39 -15.56 -1.70 -17.98
C LEU A 39 -16.23 -0.49 -18.64
N TYR A 40 -15.73 0.71 -18.32
CA TYR A 40 -16.08 1.94 -19.04
C TYR A 40 -15.10 2.12 -20.21
N PRO A 41 -15.54 1.99 -21.48
CA PRO A 41 -14.62 1.84 -22.62
C PRO A 41 -13.64 2.99 -22.84
N VAL A 42 -13.96 4.18 -22.36
CA VAL A 42 -13.17 5.41 -22.56
C VAL A 42 -12.48 5.89 -21.28
N ALA A 43 -12.37 5.04 -20.27
CA ALA A 43 -11.67 5.38 -19.03
C ALA A 43 -10.18 5.59 -19.27
N CYS A 44 -9.59 6.62 -18.66
CA CYS A 44 -8.14 6.75 -18.58
C CYS A 44 -7.56 5.65 -17.67
N ALA A 45 -6.40 5.07 -18.03
CA ALA A 45 -5.83 3.94 -17.28
C ALA A 45 -4.29 4.01 -17.16
N PRO A 46 -3.73 4.34 -15.97
CA PRO A 46 -4.37 5.08 -14.88
C PRO A 46 -4.36 6.59 -15.16
N GLN A 47 -5.38 7.29 -14.67
CA GLN A 47 -5.40 8.75 -14.71
C GLN A 47 -4.46 9.32 -13.62
N ALA A 48 -3.79 10.43 -13.92
CA ALA A 48 -2.72 10.99 -13.08
C ALA A 48 -3.15 11.21 -11.62
N TRP A 49 -4.40 11.62 -11.37
CA TRP A 49 -4.93 11.86 -10.03
C TRP A 49 -5.09 10.61 -9.14
N ALA A 50 -5.15 9.42 -9.74
CA ALA A 50 -5.50 8.17 -9.08
C ALA A 50 -4.29 7.24 -8.95
N ALA A 51 -3.19 7.53 -9.65
CA ALA A 51 -1.96 6.73 -9.65
C ALA A 51 -1.36 6.56 -8.23
N GLY A 52 -1.57 7.54 -7.35
CA GLY A 52 -1.11 7.48 -5.95
C GLY A 52 -1.92 6.57 -5.03
N ALA A 53 -3.15 6.19 -5.41
CA ALA A 53 -4.09 5.54 -4.49
C ALA A 53 -3.61 4.18 -3.98
N VAL A 54 -2.93 3.39 -4.83
CA VAL A 54 -2.39 2.08 -4.44
C VAL A 54 -1.29 2.23 -3.39
N PHE A 55 -0.42 3.24 -3.54
CA PHE A 55 0.63 3.51 -2.57
C PHE A 55 0.07 3.99 -1.23
N MET A 56 -0.97 4.82 -1.25
CA MET A 56 -1.67 5.26 -0.03
C MET A 56 -2.38 4.09 0.67
N ALA A 57 -3.02 3.20 -0.10
CA ALA A 57 -3.65 2.00 0.45
C ALA A 57 -2.60 1.07 1.06
N LEU A 58 -1.48 0.86 0.39
CA LEU A 58 -0.35 0.08 0.91
C LEU A 58 0.24 0.71 2.17
N GLN A 59 0.55 2.01 2.15
CA GLN A 59 1.01 2.76 3.32
C GLN A 59 0.08 2.58 4.52
N SER A 60 -1.23 2.63 4.29
CA SER A 60 -2.24 2.40 5.33
C SER A 60 -2.22 0.97 5.88
N CYS A 61 -1.97 -0.04 5.02
CA CYS A 61 -1.79 -1.42 5.47
C CYS A 61 -0.53 -1.55 6.34
N LEU A 62 0.59 -0.97 5.88
CA LEU A 62 1.85 -0.96 6.60
C LEU A 62 1.81 -0.12 7.88
N GLY A 63 0.73 0.63 8.14
CA GLY A 63 0.63 1.46 9.33
C GLY A 63 1.65 2.59 9.37
N LEU A 64 2.19 2.98 8.21
CA LEU A 64 3.39 3.81 8.12
C LEU A 64 3.03 5.29 8.00
N SER A 65 3.56 6.11 8.89
CA SER A 65 3.56 7.58 8.75
C SER A 65 4.96 8.14 8.90
N ILE A 66 5.21 9.27 8.24
CA ILE A 66 6.54 9.89 8.15
C ILE A 66 6.45 11.30 8.71
N ASP A 67 7.23 11.57 9.74
CA ASP A 67 7.50 12.90 10.26
C ASP A 67 8.93 13.30 9.83
N ALA A 68 9.02 13.89 8.65
CA ALA A 68 10.31 14.28 8.07
C ALA A 68 11.01 15.38 8.87
N THR A 69 10.26 16.24 9.57
CA THR A 69 10.79 17.33 10.40
C THR A 69 11.59 16.76 11.57
N ASN A 70 11.06 15.73 12.23
CA ASN A 70 11.73 15.03 13.33
C ASN A 70 12.59 13.85 12.88
N SER A 71 12.71 13.64 11.56
CA SER A 71 13.40 12.48 10.96
C SER A 71 12.90 11.14 11.51
N GLU A 72 11.58 10.98 11.62
CA GLU A 72 10.93 9.86 12.28
C GLU A 72 9.96 9.12 11.35
N ILE A 73 9.93 7.79 11.46
CA ILE A 73 8.90 6.92 10.91
C ILE A 73 8.12 6.33 12.07
N ARG A 74 6.78 6.46 12.03
CA ARG A 74 5.88 5.82 12.98
C ARG A 74 5.15 4.68 12.33
N LEU A 75 5.12 3.54 13.03
CA LEU A 75 4.44 2.33 12.60
C LEU A 75 3.33 2.02 13.59
N HIS A 76 2.10 1.88 13.08
CA HIS A 76 0.89 1.64 13.87
C HIS A 76 0.08 0.50 13.26
N HIS A 77 -0.27 -0.53 14.04
CA HIS A 77 -1.22 -1.57 13.61
C HIS A 77 -0.88 -2.17 12.22
N MET A 78 0.37 -2.58 12.02
CA MET A 78 0.86 -3.15 10.76
C MET A 78 0.07 -4.41 10.37
N MET A 79 -0.49 -4.41 9.16
CA MET A 79 -1.23 -5.54 8.61
C MET A 79 -0.92 -5.68 7.11
N LEU A 80 -0.88 -6.91 6.60
CA LEU A 80 -0.79 -7.16 5.17
C LEU A 80 -2.10 -7.79 4.66
N PRO A 81 -2.42 -7.69 3.36
CA PRO A 81 -3.42 -8.56 2.70
C PRO A 81 -2.88 -9.98 2.52
N GLU A 82 -3.72 -11.01 2.56
CA GLU A 82 -3.29 -12.43 2.57
C GLU A 82 -2.35 -12.81 1.42
N PHE A 83 -2.55 -12.21 0.25
CA PHE A 83 -1.71 -12.42 -0.93
C PHE A 83 -0.31 -11.80 -0.82
N LEU A 84 -0.08 -10.87 0.11
CA LEU A 84 1.25 -10.30 0.40
C LEU A 84 1.87 -10.99 1.62
N LYS A 85 2.98 -11.69 1.36
CA LYS A 85 3.83 -12.30 2.39
C LYS A 85 4.91 -11.34 2.89
N ARG A 86 5.47 -10.53 1.98
CA ARG A 86 6.57 -9.61 2.26
C ARG A 86 6.43 -8.36 1.40
N VAL A 87 6.75 -7.20 1.99
CA VAL A 87 6.83 -5.91 1.30
C VAL A 87 8.15 -5.25 1.67
N GLU A 88 8.91 -4.81 0.67
CA GLU A 88 10.11 -4.01 0.90
C GLU A 88 9.91 -2.60 0.40
N VAL A 89 10.21 -1.63 1.26
CA VAL A 89 10.27 -0.21 0.91
C VAL A 89 11.74 0.18 0.94
N ARG A 90 12.31 0.50 -0.22
CA ARG A 90 13.73 0.83 -0.37
C ARG A 90 13.92 2.30 -0.71
N ASN A 91 15.05 2.84 -0.29
CA ASN A 91 15.45 4.24 -0.46
C ASN A 91 14.40 5.23 0.07
N LEU A 92 13.74 4.88 1.18
CA LEU A 92 12.73 5.74 1.79
C LEU A 92 13.43 6.93 2.45
N LYS A 93 13.30 8.11 1.85
CA LYS A 93 13.87 9.34 2.38
C LYS A 93 13.02 9.91 3.51
N VAL A 94 13.67 10.28 4.60
CA VAL A 94 13.04 10.89 5.78
C VAL A 94 13.96 11.98 6.31
N GLY A 95 13.55 13.24 6.16
CA GLY A 95 14.44 14.37 6.42
C GLY A 95 15.71 14.28 5.56
N ASN A 96 16.87 14.33 6.22
CA ASN A 96 18.19 14.15 5.57
C ASN A 96 18.69 12.70 5.59
N GLY A 97 17.88 11.76 6.09
CA GLY A 97 18.20 10.34 6.18
C GLY A 97 17.47 9.49 5.14
N GLU A 98 17.86 8.23 5.07
CA GLU A 98 17.29 7.24 4.16
C GLU A 98 17.26 5.87 4.84
N VAL A 99 16.20 5.10 4.62
CA VAL A 99 16.03 3.76 5.20
C VAL A 99 15.43 2.77 4.21
N ASP A 100 15.81 1.51 4.34
CA ASP A 100 15.15 0.37 3.71
C ASP A 100 14.46 -0.46 4.80
N LEU A 101 13.15 -0.71 4.62
CA LEU A 101 12.32 -1.47 5.54
C LEU A 101 11.75 -2.70 4.84
N ALA A 102 11.73 -3.84 5.54
CA ALA A 102 11.04 -5.05 5.12
C ALA A 102 9.93 -5.38 6.11
N PHE A 103 8.70 -5.50 5.60
CA PHE A 103 7.53 -5.95 6.35
C PHE A 103 7.27 -7.41 6.00
N GLU A 104 7.14 -8.26 7.00
CA GLU A 104 6.94 -9.70 6.82
C GLU A 104 5.71 -10.16 7.59
N ARG A 105 4.85 -10.90 6.89
CA ARG A 105 3.69 -11.55 7.49
C ARG A 105 4.14 -12.78 8.28
N TYR A 106 3.66 -12.84 9.51
CA TYR A 106 3.61 -14.03 10.35
C TYR A 106 2.15 -14.52 10.48
N SER A 107 1.93 -15.61 11.21
CA SER A 107 0.59 -16.21 11.37
C SER A 107 -0.46 -15.20 11.85
N ASP A 108 -0.13 -14.38 12.85
CA ASP A 108 -1.08 -13.45 13.49
C ASP A 108 -0.60 -11.99 13.54
N SER A 109 0.53 -11.68 12.92
CA SER A 109 1.15 -10.35 13.00
C SER A 109 1.98 -10.01 11.77
N VAL A 110 2.41 -8.75 11.70
CA VAL A 110 3.39 -8.28 10.72
C VAL A 110 4.59 -7.76 11.49
N GLY A 111 5.76 -8.33 11.22
CA GLY A 111 7.04 -7.84 11.72
C GLY A 111 7.66 -6.84 10.75
N VAL A 112 8.54 -5.98 11.25
CA VAL A 112 9.31 -5.03 10.46
C VAL A 112 10.80 -5.19 10.75
N ASN A 113 11.59 -5.28 9.69
CA ASN A 113 13.05 -5.36 9.73
C ASN A 113 13.66 -4.14 9.05
N ILE A 114 14.67 -3.55 9.69
CA ILE A 114 15.48 -2.48 9.09
C ILE A 114 16.59 -3.14 8.28
N LEU A 115 16.52 -3.06 6.95
CA LEU A 115 17.52 -3.65 6.07
C LEU A 115 18.75 -2.76 5.91
N ARG A 116 18.53 -1.44 5.87
CA ARG A 116 19.58 -0.42 5.72
C ARG A 116 19.10 0.88 6.36
N ARG A 117 20.01 1.61 7.00
CA ARG A 117 19.77 2.96 7.52
C ARG A 117 20.99 3.84 7.23
N LYS A 118 20.76 5.01 6.64
CA LYS A 118 21.77 6.03 6.38
C LYS A 118 21.31 7.35 6.98
N GLY A 119 22.20 8.00 7.74
CA GLY A 119 21.85 9.21 8.48
C GLY A 119 20.94 8.95 9.68
N ASN A 120 20.35 10.02 10.20
CA ASN A 120 19.50 9.92 11.37
C ASN A 120 18.04 9.71 10.97
N VAL A 121 17.49 8.50 11.16
CA VAL A 121 16.08 8.17 10.94
C VAL A 121 15.59 7.31 12.10
N THR A 122 14.76 7.88 12.98
CA THR A 122 14.18 7.12 14.10
C THR A 122 12.97 6.34 13.62
N ILE A 123 12.81 5.11 14.07
CA ILE A 123 11.63 4.29 13.75
C ILE A 123 10.97 3.93 15.08
N VAL A 124 9.70 4.31 15.20
CA VAL A 124 8.92 4.13 16.43
C VAL A 124 7.75 3.21 16.10
N SER A 125 7.66 2.09 16.82
CA SER A 125 6.47 1.24 16.80
C SER A 125 5.56 1.67 17.94
N ILE A 126 4.33 2.06 17.60
CA ILE A 126 3.34 2.52 18.57
C ILE A 126 2.22 1.48 18.58
N ASN A 127 2.04 0.85 19.73
CA ASN A 127 0.98 -0.13 19.98
C ASN A 127 -0.37 0.56 20.11
#